data_AF-A0A936HZ65-F1
#
_entry.id   AF-A0A936HZ65-F1
#
_cell.length_a   1.000
_cell.length_b   1.000
_cell.length_c   1.000
_cell.angle_alpha   90.00
_cell.angle_beta   90.00
_cell.angle_gamma   90.00
#
_symmetry.space_group_name_H-M   'P 1'
#
loop_
_entity.id
_entity.type
_entity.pdbx_description
1 polymer ?
#
loop_
_entity_poly.entity_id
_entity_poly.type
_entity_poly.pdbx_seq_one_letter_code
_entity_poly.pdbx_strand_id
1 'polypeptide(L)'
;MKSDKAQWVDKASKHLKFVVAPGTEAFDTLKNWSDSYNAFDLWVRLNALLAMSSNLETYIATVVSLALESDPGVLYSSSHSFDGASILKKGGRRNIYHDDVIESITKGVWNKRMSAYKQVFGVVPVGFDAHIGSLERVRTIRNKVGHAFGREINDSRNHEVKSIAAMTSLSRQTLRKYQNVIYHAVKSIDQHLLQKHIGEYQKIFFYHKMKETLTTVQPVSTKAALLKQQLGKYGDASGKLFCHGLVEYYEAL
;
A
#
# COMPACT_ATOMS: atom_id res chain seq x y z
N MET A 1 39.15 -15.40 -38.25
CA MET A 1 38.53 -16.12 -37.11
C MET A 1 37.05 -15.77 -37.07
N LYS A 2 36.15 -16.70 -37.42
CA LYS A 2 34.71 -16.50 -37.19
C LYS A 2 34.51 -16.54 -35.68
N SER A 3 34.03 -15.44 -35.07
CA SER A 3 33.55 -15.51 -33.70
C SER A 3 32.40 -16.51 -33.71
N ASP A 4 32.57 -17.66 -33.06
CA ASP A 4 31.54 -18.69 -33.01
C ASP A 4 30.40 -18.15 -32.15
N LYS A 5 29.41 -17.54 -32.80
CA LYS A 5 28.28 -16.89 -32.13
C LYS A 5 27.42 -17.98 -31.51
N ALA A 6 27.02 -17.78 -30.26
CA ALA A 6 26.12 -18.69 -29.56
C ALA A 6 24.84 -18.92 -30.37
N GLN A 7 24.41 -20.17 -30.48
CA GLN A 7 23.17 -20.57 -31.14
C GLN A 7 22.14 -21.00 -30.10
N TRP A 8 20.85 -20.80 -30.40
CA TRP A 8 19.76 -21.16 -29.48
C TRP A 8 19.67 -22.65 -29.16
N VAL A 9 20.18 -23.48 -30.06
CA VAL A 9 20.25 -24.95 -29.92
C VAL A 9 21.49 -25.42 -29.17
N ASP A 10 22.44 -24.52 -28.87
CA ASP A 10 23.62 -24.87 -28.10
C ASP A 10 23.20 -25.33 -26.69
N LYS A 11 23.94 -26.29 -26.13
CA LYS A 11 23.83 -26.62 -24.71
C LYS A 11 24.07 -25.38 -23.86
N ALA A 12 23.23 -25.15 -22.85
CA ALA A 12 23.36 -23.98 -21.99
C ALA A 12 24.71 -23.97 -21.24
N SER A 13 25.20 -25.14 -20.82
CA SER A 13 26.49 -25.33 -20.12
C SER A 13 27.72 -24.90 -20.93
N LYS A 14 27.61 -24.83 -22.27
CA LYS A 14 28.68 -24.34 -23.15
C LYS A 14 28.97 -22.84 -22.91
N HIS A 15 27.95 -22.08 -22.52
CA HIS A 15 28.01 -20.62 -22.41
C HIS A 15 27.82 -20.09 -20.99
N LEU A 16 27.19 -20.88 -20.11
CA LEU A 16 26.83 -20.50 -18.75
C LEU A 16 27.30 -21.56 -17.75
N LYS A 17 27.70 -21.13 -16.55
CA LYS A 17 28.10 -22.04 -15.47
C LYS A 17 26.91 -22.31 -14.55
N PHE A 18 26.61 -23.58 -14.33
CA PHE A 18 25.55 -24.03 -13.41
C PHE A 18 26.15 -24.91 -12.31
N VAL A 19 25.60 -24.79 -11.10
CA VAL A 19 25.97 -25.67 -9.98
C VAL A 19 25.04 -26.87 -9.99
N VAL A 20 25.45 -27.92 -10.69
CA VAL A 20 24.71 -29.18 -10.83
C VAL A 20 25.66 -30.37 -10.68
N ALA A 21 25.11 -31.55 -10.40
CA ALA A 21 25.91 -32.77 -10.26
C ALA A 21 26.69 -33.06 -11.55
N PRO A 22 27.90 -33.65 -11.46
CA PRO A 22 28.67 -34.02 -12.65
C PRO A 22 27.85 -34.87 -13.62
N GLY A 23 27.85 -34.51 -14.90
CA GLY A 23 27.10 -35.21 -15.95
C GLY A 23 25.61 -34.83 -16.07
N THR A 24 25.11 -33.91 -15.23
CA THR A 24 23.75 -33.38 -15.35
C THR A 24 23.74 -32.00 -16.02
N GLU A 25 22.72 -31.74 -16.83
CA GLU A 25 22.49 -30.44 -17.46
C GLU A 25 21.32 -29.74 -16.76
N ALA A 26 21.50 -28.48 -16.37
CA ALA A 26 20.42 -27.70 -15.76
C ALA A 26 19.32 -27.33 -16.77
N PHE A 27 19.71 -27.14 -18.04
CA PHE A 27 18.83 -26.77 -19.14
C PHE A 27 19.31 -27.44 -20.42
N ASP A 28 18.39 -27.99 -21.21
CA ASP A 28 18.73 -28.73 -22.43
C ASP A 28 19.42 -27.86 -23.48
N THR A 29 18.98 -26.60 -23.59
CA THR A 29 19.46 -25.64 -24.60
C THR A 29 19.53 -24.23 -24.03
N LEU A 30 20.31 -23.36 -24.69
CA LEU A 30 20.36 -21.93 -24.40
C LEU A 30 18.97 -21.28 -24.52
N LYS A 31 18.12 -21.77 -25.44
CA LYS A 31 16.72 -21.33 -25.56
C LYS A 31 15.90 -21.72 -24.33
N ASN A 32 16.00 -22.96 -23.86
CA ASN A 32 15.30 -23.42 -22.65
C ASN A 32 15.67 -22.56 -21.43
N TRP A 33 16.96 -22.27 -21.25
CA TRP A 33 17.42 -21.35 -20.22
C TRP A 33 16.82 -19.95 -20.38
N SER A 34 16.85 -19.37 -21.58
CA SER A 34 16.34 -18.02 -21.82
C SER A 34 14.83 -17.91 -21.61
N ASP A 35 14.06 -18.88 -22.09
CA ASP A 35 12.61 -18.95 -21.88
C ASP A 35 12.27 -19.07 -20.39
N SER A 36 13.01 -19.92 -19.67
CA SER A 36 12.86 -20.09 -18.21
C SER A 36 13.18 -18.79 -17.46
N TYR A 37 14.26 -18.11 -17.83
CA TYR A 37 14.64 -16.82 -17.25
C TYR A 37 13.57 -15.75 -17.51
N ASN A 38 13.05 -15.67 -18.74
CA ASN A 38 12.01 -14.70 -19.11
C ASN A 38 10.69 -14.97 -18.36
N ALA A 39 10.33 -16.24 -18.17
CA ALA A 39 9.18 -16.62 -17.36
C ALA A 39 9.37 -16.21 -15.89
N PHE A 40 10.55 -16.44 -15.32
CA PHE A 40 10.88 -16.01 -13.96
C PHE A 40 10.84 -14.48 -13.82
N ASP A 41 11.44 -13.73 -14.74
CA ASP A 41 11.40 -12.26 -14.74
C ASP A 41 9.96 -11.72 -14.85
N LEU A 42 9.09 -12.38 -15.63
CA LEU A 42 7.68 -12.04 -15.68
C LEU A 42 6.98 -12.31 -14.33
N TRP A 43 7.24 -13.47 -13.73
CA TRP A 43 6.68 -13.83 -12.42
C TRP A 43 7.09 -12.84 -11.33
N VAL A 44 8.36 -12.43 -11.28
CA VAL A 44 8.85 -11.41 -10.34
C VAL A 44 8.12 -10.08 -10.53
N ARG A 45 7.93 -9.62 -11.78
CA ARG A 45 7.22 -8.37 -12.07
C ARG A 45 5.74 -8.43 -11.67
N LEU A 46 5.08 -9.55 -11.91
CA LEU A 46 3.69 -9.76 -11.51
C LEU A 46 3.54 -9.74 -9.98
N ASN A 47 4.45 -10.40 -9.26
CA ASN A 47 4.44 -10.39 -7.79
C ASN A 47 4.80 -9.04 -7.21
N ALA A 48 5.73 -8.29 -7.84
CA ALA A 48 5.99 -6.91 -7.46
C ALA A 48 4.72 -6.05 -7.59
N LEU A 49 3.96 -6.19 -8.69
CA LEU A 49 2.70 -5.47 -8.87
C LEU A 49 1.65 -5.87 -7.83
N LEU A 50 1.51 -7.16 -7.54
CA LEU A 50 0.65 -7.68 -6.49
C LEU A 50 1.00 -7.04 -5.14
N ALA A 51 2.27 -7.08 -4.74
CA ALA A 51 2.74 -6.51 -3.47
C ALA A 51 2.45 -5.00 -3.38
N MET A 52 2.74 -4.24 -4.45
CA MET A 52 2.47 -2.80 -4.48
C MET A 52 0.97 -2.48 -4.41
N SER A 53 0.14 -3.25 -5.11
CA SER A 53 -1.32 -3.08 -5.07
C SER A 53 -1.87 -3.40 -3.68
N SER A 54 -1.40 -4.47 -3.04
CA SER A 54 -1.82 -4.82 -1.68
C SER A 54 -1.38 -3.77 -0.67
N ASN A 55 -0.15 -3.26 -0.79
CA ASN A 55 0.35 -2.20 0.08
C ASN A 55 -0.45 -0.90 -0.09
N LEU A 56 -0.84 -0.54 -1.32
CA LEU A 56 -1.71 0.59 -1.58
C LEU A 56 -3.07 0.44 -0.87
N GLU A 57 -3.68 -0.75 -0.91
CA GLU A 57 -4.96 -1.00 -0.23
C GLU A 57 -4.84 -0.88 1.29
N THR A 58 -3.79 -1.45 1.88
CA THR A 58 -3.50 -1.30 3.32
C THR A 58 -3.26 0.16 3.71
N TYR A 59 -2.48 0.88 2.92
CA TYR A 59 -2.22 2.30 3.13
C TYR A 59 -3.53 3.12 3.08
N ILE A 60 -4.35 2.94 2.04
CA ILE A 60 -5.64 3.63 1.91
C ILE A 60 -6.53 3.34 3.12
N ALA A 61 -6.62 2.08 3.56
CA ALA A 61 -7.41 1.71 4.73
C ALA A 61 -6.94 2.45 5.99
N THR A 62 -5.62 2.53 6.17
CA THR A 62 -5.01 3.16 7.35
C THR A 62 -5.20 4.68 7.34
N VAL A 63 -4.93 5.35 6.21
CA VAL A 63 -5.05 6.82 6.12
C VAL A 63 -6.50 7.27 6.16
N VAL A 64 -7.44 6.52 5.57
CA VAL A 64 -8.87 6.79 5.68
C VAL A 64 -9.34 6.59 7.13
N SER A 65 -8.92 5.51 7.80
CA SER A 65 -9.23 5.30 9.21
C SER A 65 -8.75 6.47 10.08
N LEU A 66 -7.50 6.91 9.89
CA LEU A 66 -6.96 8.07 10.61
C LEU A 66 -7.75 9.34 10.33
N ALA A 67 -8.18 9.56 9.08
CA ALA A 67 -8.97 10.73 8.72
C ALA A 67 -10.36 10.70 9.38
N LEU A 68 -11.02 9.53 9.42
CA LEU A 68 -12.32 9.37 10.07
C LEU A 68 -12.26 9.51 11.59
N GLU A 69 -11.17 9.04 12.21
CA GLU A 69 -10.97 9.19 13.64
C GLU A 69 -10.61 10.63 14.04
N SER A 70 -9.82 11.31 13.22
CA SER A 70 -9.41 12.70 13.43
C SER A 70 -10.56 13.69 13.21
N ASP A 71 -11.29 13.51 12.10
CA ASP A 71 -12.42 14.34 11.70
C ASP A 71 -13.69 13.49 11.53
N PRO A 72 -14.32 13.04 12.63
CA PRO A 72 -15.52 12.21 12.58
C PRO A 72 -16.74 12.96 12.00
N GLY A 73 -16.68 14.30 11.90
CA GLY A 73 -17.72 15.12 11.30
C GLY A 73 -17.95 14.85 9.82
N VAL A 74 -16.95 14.32 9.10
CA VAL A 74 -17.12 13.93 7.68
C VAL A 74 -18.25 12.93 7.47
N LEU A 75 -18.52 12.05 8.45
CA LEU A 75 -19.61 11.06 8.38
C LEU A 75 -21.00 11.70 8.42
N TYR A 76 -21.10 12.95 8.90
CA TYR A 76 -22.35 13.71 9.01
C TYR A 76 -22.39 14.89 8.04
N SER A 77 -21.49 14.92 7.04
CA SER A 77 -21.31 16.08 6.15
C SER A 77 -21.02 17.39 6.89
N SER A 78 -20.45 17.29 8.10
CA SER A 78 -20.11 18.41 8.97
C SER A 78 -18.62 18.35 9.34
N SER A 79 -17.76 18.24 8.33
CA SER A 79 -16.30 18.18 8.51
C SER A 79 -15.80 19.30 9.45
N HIS A 80 -14.90 18.95 10.35
CA HIS A 80 -14.34 19.81 11.41
C HIS A 80 -15.32 20.30 12.49
N SER A 81 -16.59 19.89 12.46
CA SER A 81 -17.52 20.25 13.53
C SER A 81 -17.25 19.50 14.83
N PHE A 82 -16.58 18.34 14.75
CA PHE A 82 -16.22 17.50 15.89
C PHE A 82 -14.73 17.21 15.85
N ASP A 83 -14.03 17.53 16.95
CA ASP A 83 -12.63 17.17 17.12
C ASP A 83 -12.51 15.72 17.61
N GLY A 84 -11.84 14.88 16.80
CA GLY A 84 -11.57 13.50 17.12
C GLY A 84 -10.78 13.31 18.42
N ALA A 85 -9.87 14.24 18.75
CA ALA A 85 -9.09 14.16 19.98
C ALA A 85 -9.96 14.27 21.24
N SER A 86 -10.99 15.10 21.18
CA SER A 86 -11.98 15.26 22.25
C SER A 86 -12.79 13.98 22.49
N ILE A 87 -13.21 13.32 21.41
CA ILE A 87 -13.92 12.03 21.48
C ILE A 87 -13.00 10.95 22.05
N LEU A 88 -11.75 10.89 21.57
CA LEU A 88 -10.74 9.95 22.05
C LEU A 88 -10.48 10.12 23.55
N LYS A 89 -10.28 11.35 24.04
CA LYS A 89 -10.00 11.62 25.46
C LYS A 89 -11.14 11.17 26.38
N LYS A 90 -12.40 11.30 25.92
CA LYS A 90 -13.60 10.89 26.66
C LYS A 90 -13.89 9.39 26.56
N GLY A 91 -13.03 8.60 25.91
CA GLY A 91 -13.21 7.15 25.73
C GLY A 91 -14.30 6.81 24.71
N GLY A 92 -14.57 7.71 23.77
CA GLY A 92 -15.52 7.48 22.70
C GLY A 92 -15.12 6.30 21.81
N ARG A 93 -16.11 5.55 21.34
CA ARG A 93 -15.90 4.44 20.41
C ARG A 93 -15.91 4.93 18.97
N ARG A 94 -15.29 4.16 18.08
CA ARG A 94 -15.40 4.36 16.62
C ARG A 94 -16.88 4.33 16.21
N ASN A 95 -17.20 5.13 15.19
CA ASN A 95 -18.53 5.11 14.59
C ASN A 95 -18.85 3.70 14.03
N ILE A 96 -20.10 3.28 14.11
CA ILE A 96 -20.56 1.98 13.61
C ILE A 96 -20.31 1.78 12.11
N TYR A 97 -20.30 2.86 11.32
CA TYR A 97 -20.08 2.84 9.87
C TYR A 97 -18.61 2.97 9.49
N HIS A 98 -17.69 3.05 10.46
CA HIS A 98 -16.27 3.29 10.21
C HIS A 98 -15.66 2.23 9.26
N ASP A 99 -15.93 0.96 9.54
CA ASP A 99 -15.37 -0.15 8.77
C ASP A 99 -16.06 -0.28 7.40
N ASP A 100 -17.37 0.00 7.32
CA ASP A 100 -18.12 0.04 6.05
C ASP A 100 -17.56 1.10 5.10
N VAL A 101 -17.22 2.28 5.62
CA VAL A 101 -16.61 3.35 4.84
C VAL A 101 -15.24 2.91 4.30
N ILE A 102 -14.38 2.34 5.16
CA ILE A 102 -13.07 1.85 4.74
C ILE A 102 -13.21 0.78 3.65
N GLU A 103 -14.13 -0.16 3.83
CA GLU A 103 -14.40 -1.21 2.85
C GLU A 103 -14.87 -0.64 1.51
N SER A 104 -15.79 0.32 1.53
CA SER A 104 -16.33 0.96 0.31
C SER A 104 -15.26 1.68 -0.53
N ILE A 105 -14.21 2.20 0.12
CA ILE A 105 -13.10 2.92 -0.54
C ILE A 105 -11.96 1.97 -0.93
N THR A 106 -11.82 0.81 -0.29
CA THR A 106 -10.68 -0.10 -0.50
C THR A 106 -11.02 -1.34 -1.32
N LYS A 107 -12.30 -1.72 -1.45
CA LYS A 107 -12.73 -2.91 -2.18
C LYS A 107 -13.54 -2.59 -3.45
N GLY A 108 -13.68 -3.59 -4.31
CA GLY A 108 -14.42 -3.44 -5.58
C GLY A 108 -13.66 -2.68 -6.67
N VAL A 109 -14.39 -2.16 -7.66
CA VAL A 109 -13.85 -1.41 -8.82
C VAL A 109 -13.52 0.03 -8.47
N TRP A 110 -12.51 0.62 -9.11
CA TRP A 110 -12.02 1.96 -8.74
C TRP A 110 -13.05 3.08 -8.89
N ASN A 111 -13.95 2.99 -9.87
CA ASN A 111 -15.07 3.94 -10.01
C ASN A 111 -15.95 3.98 -8.74
N LYS A 112 -16.28 2.81 -8.18
CA LYS A 112 -17.09 2.73 -6.95
C LYS A 112 -16.32 3.26 -5.75
N ARG A 113 -15.03 2.90 -5.64
CA ARG A 113 -14.13 3.41 -4.59
C ARG A 113 -14.06 4.94 -4.58
N MET A 114 -13.90 5.55 -5.76
CA MET A 114 -13.81 7.01 -5.90
C MET A 114 -15.15 7.70 -5.62
N SER A 115 -16.27 7.09 -6.02
CA SER A 115 -17.59 7.59 -5.64
C SER A 115 -17.78 7.58 -4.13
N ALA A 116 -17.43 6.48 -3.46
CA ALA A 116 -17.51 6.38 -2.00
C ALA A 116 -16.58 7.40 -1.31
N TYR A 117 -15.35 7.52 -1.80
CA TYR A 117 -14.40 8.53 -1.30
C TYR A 117 -14.99 9.94 -1.40
N LYS A 118 -15.58 10.28 -2.56
CA LYS A 118 -16.21 11.59 -2.78
C LYS A 118 -17.41 11.82 -1.87
N GLN A 119 -18.21 10.79 -1.60
CA GLN A 119 -19.36 10.92 -0.71
C GLN A 119 -18.94 11.26 0.72
N VAL A 120 -17.81 10.71 1.18
CA VAL A 120 -17.31 10.93 2.54
C VAL A 120 -16.52 12.25 2.66
N PHE A 121 -15.59 12.50 1.73
CA PHE A 121 -14.65 13.62 1.83
C PHE A 121 -14.96 14.79 0.87
N GLY A 122 -16.07 14.73 0.13
CA GLY A 122 -16.54 15.76 -0.80
C GLY A 122 -15.76 15.88 -2.13
N VAL A 123 -14.49 15.51 -2.15
CA VAL A 123 -13.58 15.69 -3.30
C VAL A 123 -12.84 14.40 -3.61
N VAL A 124 -12.59 14.15 -4.90
CA VAL A 124 -11.73 13.05 -5.35
C VAL A 124 -10.31 13.57 -5.57
N PRO A 125 -9.26 12.93 -5.01
CA PRO A 125 -7.88 13.31 -5.26
C PRO A 125 -7.52 13.23 -6.74
N VAL A 126 -6.82 14.23 -7.26
CA VAL A 126 -6.47 14.35 -8.70
C VAL A 126 -5.70 13.13 -9.21
N GLY A 127 -4.80 12.57 -8.40
CA GLY A 127 -4.04 11.37 -8.76
C GLY A 127 -4.89 10.10 -8.92
N PHE A 128 -6.09 10.04 -8.32
CA PHE A 128 -7.04 8.97 -8.60
C PHE A 128 -7.79 9.23 -9.90
N ASP A 129 -8.31 10.45 -10.08
CA ASP A 129 -9.14 10.80 -11.23
C ASP A 129 -8.37 10.70 -12.55
N ALA A 130 -7.15 11.26 -12.58
CA ALA A 130 -6.28 11.22 -13.75
C ALA A 130 -5.79 9.81 -14.12
N HIS A 131 -5.88 8.83 -13.20
CA HIS A 131 -5.27 7.51 -13.37
C HIS A 131 -6.21 6.33 -13.15
N ILE A 132 -7.52 6.57 -13.05
CA ILE A 132 -8.52 5.54 -12.74
C ILE A 132 -8.42 4.30 -13.64
N GLY A 133 -8.24 4.49 -14.95
CA GLY A 133 -8.11 3.38 -15.89
C GLY A 133 -6.83 2.56 -15.68
N SER A 134 -5.74 3.18 -15.22
CA SER A 134 -4.51 2.45 -14.90
C SER A 134 -4.64 1.71 -13.57
N LEU A 135 -5.26 2.34 -12.57
CA LEU A 135 -5.56 1.71 -11.27
C LEU A 135 -6.48 0.49 -11.43
N GLU A 136 -7.46 0.57 -12.33
CA GLU A 136 -8.34 -0.55 -12.67
C GLU A 136 -7.57 -1.70 -13.32
N ARG A 137 -6.65 -1.41 -14.25
CA ARG A 137 -5.76 -2.43 -14.83
C ARG A 137 -4.87 -3.09 -13.77
N VAL A 138 -4.30 -2.31 -12.85
CA VAL A 138 -3.51 -2.84 -11.71
C VAL A 138 -4.36 -3.80 -10.89
N ARG A 139 -5.60 -3.41 -10.54
CA ARG A 139 -6.55 -4.25 -9.81
C ARG A 139 -6.86 -5.56 -10.56
N THR A 140 -7.11 -5.49 -11.86
CA THR A 140 -7.37 -6.69 -12.68
C THR A 140 -6.17 -7.64 -12.71
N ILE A 141 -4.95 -7.13 -12.95
CA ILE A 141 -3.74 -7.96 -12.96
C ILE A 141 -3.53 -8.56 -11.57
N ARG A 142 -3.65 -7.77 -10.50
CA ARG A 142 -3.55 -8.23 -9.12
C ARG A 142 -4.49 -9.41 -8.85
N ASN A 143 -5.74 -9.31 -9.27
CA ASN A 143 -6.72 -10.38 -9.08
C ASN A 143 -6.37 -11.64 -9.87
N LYS A 144 -5.91 -11.51 -11.12
CA LYS A 144 -5.42 -12.65 -11.91
C LYS A 144 -4.22 -13.32 -11.25
N VAL A 145 -3.28 -12.53 -10.72
CA VAL A 145 -2.11 -13.04 -9.99
C VAL A 145 -2.54 -13.74 -8.69
N GLY A 146 -3.42 -13.13 -7.90
CA GLY A 146 -3.88 -13.71 -6.64
C GLY A 146 -4.71 -14.98 -6.79
N HIS A 147 -5.50 -15.12 -7.86
CA HIS A 147 -6.37 -16.29 -8.05
C HIS A 147 -5.74 -17.45 -8.81
N ALA A 148 -4.80 -17.19 -9.72
CA ALA A 148 -4.23 -18.21 -10.60
C ALA A 148 -2.74 -18.00 -10.92
N PHE A 149 -2.00 -17.33 -10.03
CA PHE A 149 -0.58 -17.00 -10.24
C PHE A 149 -0.32 -16.28 -11.58
N GLY A 150 -1.33 -15.54 -12.07
CA GLY A 150 -1.27 -14.75 -13.29
C GLY A 150 -1.66 -15.53 -14.54
N ARG A 151 -2.04 -16.80 -14.41
CA ARG A 151 -2.53 -17.65 -15.50
C ARG A 151 -4.04 -17.51 -15.65
N GLU A 152 -4.57 -17.88 -16.82
CA GLU A 152 -6.02 -17.92 -17.02
C GLU A 152 -6.65 -19.07 -16.22
N ILE A 153 -7.67 -18.74 -15.42
CA ILE A 153 -8.30 -19.66 -14.46
C ILE A 153 -8.98 -20.83 -15.19
N ASN A 154 -9.65 -20.55 -16.31
CA ASN A 154 -10.39 -21.56 -17.07
C ASN A 154 -9.44 -22.56 -17.73
N ASP A 155 -8.33 -22.07 -18.29
CA ASP A 155 -7.32 -22.92 -18.92
C ASP A 155 -6.60 -23.79 -17.89
N SER A 156 -6.40 -23.27 -16.67
CA SER A 156 -5.78 -24.01 -15.56
C SER A 156 -6.66 -25.14 -15.00
N ARG A 157 -7.95 -25.18 -15.37
CA ARG A 157 -8.92 -26.21 -14.95
C ARG A 157 -9.21 -27.25 -16.03
N ASN A 158 -8.55 -27.17 -17.18
CA ASN A 158 -8.68 -28.17 -18.24
C ASN A 158 -7.95 -29.45 -17.83
N HIS A 159 -8.69 -30.53 -17.60
CA HIS A 159 -8.14 -31.84 -17.22
C HIS A 159 -7.77 -32.72 -18.43
N GLU A 160 -8.09 -32.30 -19.65
CA GLU A 160 -7.90 -33.08 -20.87
C GLU A 160 -6.48 -32.97 -21.43
N VAL A 161 -5.80 -31.85 -21.17
CA VAL A 161 -4.46 -31.56 -21.72
C VAL A 161 -3.52 -31.05 -20.61
N LYS A 162 -2.39 -31.74 -20.40
CA LYS A 162 -1.30 -31.25 -19.55
C LYS A 162 -0.55 -30.11 -20.26
N SER A 163 -1.06 -28.89 -20.15
CA SER A 163 -0.40 -27.69 -20.69
C SER A 163 -0.19 -26.64 -19.60
N ILE A 164 0.91 -25.88 -19.71
CA ILE A 164 1.16 -24.74 -18.82
C ILE A 164 0.49 -23.52 -19.43
N ALA A 165 -0.58 -23.03 -18.80
CA ALA A 165 -1.26 -21.81 -19.22
C ALA A 165 -0.31 -20.60 -19.18
N ALA A 166 -0.44 -19.72 -20.17
CA ALA A 166 0.40 -18.53 -20.30
C ALA A 166 0.16 -17.56 -19.13
N MET A 167 1.23 -16.93 -18.66
CA MET A 167 1.14 -15.86 -17.66
C MET A 167 0.70 -14.54 -18.31
N THR A 168 -0.04 -13.74 -17.56
CA THR A 168 -0.40 -12.38 -17.93
C THR A 168 0.86 -11.58 -18.25
N SER A 169 0.95 -11.03 -19.46
CA SER A 169 2.12 -10.26 -19.86
C SER A 169 2.19 -8.93 -19.11
N LEU A 170 3.37 -8.57 -18.62
CA LEU A 170 3.62 -7.29 -17.97
C LEU A 170 5.04 -6.83 -18.26
N SER A 171 5.22 -5.85 -19.16
CA SER A 171 6.55 -5.32 -19.48
C SER A 171 7.18 -4.57 -18.28
N ARG A 172 8.51 -4.46 -18.25
CA ARG A 172 9.23 -3.64 -17.25
C ARG A 172 8.80 -2.17 -17.30
N GLN A 173 8.62 -1.63 -18.51
CA GLN A 173 8.15 -0.25 -18.72
C GLN A 173 6.73 -0.05 -18.17
N THR A 174 5.85 -1.01 -18.40
CA THR A 174 4.48 -0.99 -17.87
C THR A 174 4.45 -1.09 -16.35
N LEU A 175 5.27 -1.96 -15.74
CA LEU A 175 5.41 -2.03 -14.29
C LEU A 175 5.84 -0.68 -13.69
N ARG A 176 6.85 -0.04 -14.30
CA ARG A 176 7.32 1.30 -13.87
C ARG A 176 6.23 2.36 -14.03
N LYS A 177 5.43 2.30 -15.10
CA LYS A 177 4.27 3.17 -15.26
C LYS A 177 3.27 2.99 -14.11
N TYR A 178 2.97 1.75 -13.72
CA TYR A 178 2.07 1.48 -12.60
C TYR A 178 2.64 1.92 -11.25
N GLN A 179 3.95 1.79 -11.03
CA GLN A 179 4.63 2.38 -9.86
C GLN A 179 4.38 3.89 -9.76
N ASN A 180 4.57 4.62 -10.86
CA ASN A 180 4.32 6.05 -10.89
C ASN A 180 2.85 6.40 -10.63
N VAL A 181 1.92 5.65 -11.23
CA VAL A 181 0.48 5.82 -10.98
C VAL A 181 0.14 5.66 -9.49
N ILE A 182 0.65 4.60 -8.85
CA ILE A 182 0.45 4.36 -7.41
C ILE A 182 1.04 5.50 -6.59
N TYR A 183 2.26 5.95 -6.92
CA TYR A 183 2.90 7.08 -6.26
C TYR A 183 2.07 8.37 -6.33
N HIS A 184 1.56 8.71 -7.52
CA HIS A 184 0.72 9.91 -7.69
C HIS A 184 -0.62 9.81 -6.96
N ALA A 185 -1.22 8.62 -6.93
CA ALA A 185 -2.42 8.35 -6.15
C ALA A 185 -2.17 8.60 -4.65
N VAL A 186 -1.12 7.98 -4.07
CA VAL A 186 -0.73 8.16 -2.67
C VAL A 186 -0.47 9.62 -2.35
N LYS A 187 0.36 10.30 -3.15
CA LYS A 187 0.69 11.71 -2.94
C LYS A 187 -0.56 12.61 -2.92
N SER A 188 -1.53 12.31 -3.79
CA SER A 188 -2.78 13.08 -3.84
C SER A 188 -3.68 12.81 -2.64
N ILE A 189 -3.68 11.57 -2.12
CA ILE A 189 -4.39 11.23 -0.87
C ILE A 189 -3.74 11.95 0.31
N ASP A 190 -2.42 11.92 0.44
CA ASP A 190 -1.71 12.63 1.51
C ASP A 190 -2.02 14.13 1.45
N GLN A 191 -1.90 14.75 0.27
CA GLN A 191 -2.24 16.16 0.10
C GLN A 191 -3.69 16.48 0.49
N HIS A 192 -4.61 15.54 0.34
CA HIS A 192 -5.99 15.74 0.73
C HIS A 192 -6.22 15.43 2.21
N LEU A 193 -6.07 14.17 2.62
CA LEU A 193 -6.42 13.69 3.95
C LEU A 193 -5.46 14.19 5.01
N LEU A 194 -4.14 14.17 4.77
CA LEU A 194 -3.18 14.60 5.78
C LEU A 194 -3.35 16.09 6.09
N GLN A 195 -3.47 16.91 5.04
CA GLN A 195 -3.53 18.35 5.19
C GLN A 195 -4.91 18.85 5.65
N LYS A 196 -5.99 18.19 5.21
CA LYS A 196 -7.35 18.67 5.47
C LYS A 196 -8.11 17.92 6.55
N HIS A 197 -7.75 16.71 6.94
CA HIS A 197 -8.56 15.93 7.89
C HIS A 197 -7.77 15.36 9.07
N ILE A 198 -6.53 14.90 8.84
CA ILE A 198 -5.73 14.20 9.85
C ILE A 198 -4.91 15.18 10.69
N GLY A 199 -4.19 16.11 10.05
CA GLY A 199 -3.23 16.98 10.73
C GLY A 199 -2.26 16.18 11.60
N GLU A 200 -2.25 16.47 12.90
CA GLU A 200 -1.35 15.84 13.89
C GLU A 200 -2.04 14.81 14.79
N TYR A 201 -3.22 14.34 14.39
CA TYR A 201 -4.03 13.42 15.18
C TYR A 201 -3.28 12.13 15.56
N GLN A 202 -2.42 11.60 14.68
CA GLN A 202 -1.64 10.40 14.99
C GLN A 202 -0.74 10.59 16.22
N LYS A 203 -0.13 11.78 16.38
CA LYS A 203 0.70 12.10 17.54
C LYS A 203 -0.14 12.31 18.80
N ILE A 204 -1.35 12.87 18.66
CA ILE A 204 -2.32 12.99 19.75
C ILE A 204 -2.74 11.60 20.23
N PHE A 205 -3.10 10.70 19.31
CA PHE A 205 -3.48 9.33 19.63
C PHE A 205 -2.34 8.56 20.31
N PHE A 206 -1.12 8.74 19.83
CA PHE A 206 0.08 8.19 20.47
C PHE A 206 0.23 8.69 21.91
N TYR A 207 0.11 10.00 22.13
CA TYR A 207 0.15 10.58 23.46
C TYR A 207 -0.97 10.04 24.37
N HIS A 208 -2.21 9.93 23.86
CA HIS A 208 -3.34 9.37 24.59
C HIS A 208 -3.04 7.96 25.12
N LYS A 209 -2.48 7.07 24.30
CA LYS A 209 -2.08 5.73 24.72
C LYS A 209 -0.93 5.74 25.73
N MET A 210 0.07 6.60 25.50
CA MET A 210 1.21 6.72 26.39
C MET A 210 0.78 7.20 27.78
N LYS A 211 -0.16 8.14 27.88
CA LYS A 211 -0.57 8.75 29.14
C LYS A 211 -1.16 7.75 30.14
N GLU A 212 -1.76 6.66 29.67
CA GLU A 212 -2.34 5.61 30.52
C GLU A 212 -1.28 4.96 31.42
N THR A 213 -0.01 5.01 31.00
CA THR A 213 1.14 4.50 31.75
C THR A 213 1.82 5.55 32.63
N LEU A 214 1.41 6.82 32.54
CA LEU A 214 2.01 7.92 33.28
C LEU A 214 1.21 8.22 34.57
N THR A 215 1.92 8.67 35.59
CA THR A 215 1.28 9.15 36.83
C THR A 215 0.51 10.44 36.56
N THR A 216 -0.72 10.55 37.05
CA THR A 216 -1.67 11.63 36.74
C THR A 216 -1.18 13.04 37.12
N VAL A 217 -0.25 13.14 38.07
CA VAL A 217 0.18 14.40 38.70
C VAL A 217 1.41 15.04 38.02
N GLN A 218 1.94 14.44 36.94
CA GLN A 218 3.14 14.99 36.30
C GLN A 218 2.89 16.36 35.61
N PRO A 219 3.83 17.32 35.73
CA PRO A 219 3.75 18.58 35.00
C PRO A 219 3.74 18.38 33.47
N VAL A 220 3.08 19.29 32.76
CA VAL A 220 2.99 19.31 31.27
C VAL A 220 4.39 19.25 30.63
N SER A 221 5.36 19.98 31.17
CA SER A 221 6.74 20.00 30.66
C SER A 221 7.42 18.63 30.71
N THR A 222 7.20 17.87 31.79
CA THR A 222 7.71 16.50 31.96
C THR A 222 7.04 15.55 30.98
N LYS A 223 5.70 15.62 30.87
CA LYS A 223 4.94 14.81 29.91
C LYS A 223 5.38 15.08 28.46
N ALA A 224 5.61 16.34 28.11
CA ALA A 224 6.10 16.75 26.79
C ALA A 224 7.53 16.27 26.50
N ALA A 225 8.42 16.27 27.48
CA ALA A 225 9.77 15.73 27.34
C ALA A 225 9.75 14.22 27.10
N LEU A 226 8.90 13.49 27.83
CA LEU A 226 8.68 12.05 27.63
C LEU A 226 8.08 11.78 26.26
N LEU A 227 7.06 12.52 25.85
CA LEU A 227 6.45 12.41 24.51
C LEU A 227 7.52 12.56 23.42
N LYS A 228 8.34 13.62 23.50
CA LYS A 228 9.43 13.85 22.54
C LYS A 228 10.40 12.68 22.50
N GLN A 229 10.81 12.16 23.66
CA GLN A 229 11.72 11.02 23.74
C GLN A 229 11.13 9.76 23.10
N GLN A 230 9.84 9.46 23.34
CA GLN A 230 9.19 8.29 22.77
C GLN A 230 8.97 8.44 21.27
N LEU A 231 8.55 9.61 20.79
CA LEU A 231 8.45 9.91 19.36
C LEU A 231 9.80 9.77 18.65
N GLY A 232 10.88 10.24 19.28
CA GLY A 232 12.24 10.12 18.75
C GLY A 232 12.73 8.68 18.52
N LYS A 233 12.21 7.70 19.28
CA LYS A 233 12.51 6.27 19.04
C LYS A 233 12.01 5.76 17.69
N TYR A 234 10.98 6.42 17.14
CA TYR A 234 10.41 6.10 15.83
C TYR A 234 10.95 7.02 14.71
N GLY A 235 12.01 7.78 14.99
CA GLY A 235 12.63 8.69 14.02
C GLY A 235 11.88 10.02 13.82
N ASP A 236 10.90 10.33 14.67
CA ASP A 236 10.20 11.61 14.61
C ASP A 236 11.06 12.74 15.20
N ALA A 237 11.19 13.83 14.43
CA ALA A 237 12.05 14.97 14.77
C ALA A 237 11.28 16.16 15.38
N SER A 238 10.09 15.93 15.93
CA SER A 238 9.25 16.98 16.52
C SER A 238 10.00 17.79 17.57
N GLY A 239 9.88 19.12 17.46
CA GLY A 239 10.53 20.07 18.36
C GLY A 239 9.97 20.01 19.79
N LYS A 240 10.73 20.58 20.74
CA LYS A 240 10.28 20.69 22.14
C LYS A 240 9.00 21.52 22.26
N LEU A 241 8.91 22.63 21.53
CA LEU A 241 7.74 23.51 21.49
C LEU A 241 6.50 22.78 20.97
N PHE A 242 6.64 22.01 19.89
CA PHE A 242 5.56 21.21 19.33
C PHE A 242 5.02 20.21 20.35
N CYS A 243 5.91 19.42 20.98
CA CYS A 243 5.50 18.41 21.95
C CYS A 243 4.83 19.06 23.17
N HIS A 244 5.28 20.24 23.58
CA HIS A 244 4.66 20.99 24.67
C HIS A 244 3.24 21.43 24.29
N GLY A 245 3.07 22.11 23.16
CA GLY A 245 1.78 22.57 22.68
C GLY A 245 0.78 21.43 22.43
N LEU A 246 1.24 20.27 21.94
CA LEU A 246 0.39 19.09 21.76
C LEU A 246 -0.14 18.56 23.10
N VAL A 247 0.72 18.47 24.12
CA VAL A 247 0.31 18.04 25.46
C VAL A 247 -0.64 19.07 26.08
N GLU A 248 -0.34 20.37 25.98
CA GLU A 248 -1.21 21.44 26.49
C GLU A 248 -2.59 21.39 25.83
N TYR A 249 -2.64 21.31 24.50
CA TYR A 249 -3.87 21.14 23.74
C TYR A 249 -4.67 19.96 24.26
N TYR A 250 -4.05 18.78 24.32
CA TYR A 250 -4.73 17.56 24.70
C TYR A 250 -5.24 17.58 26.15
N GLU A 251 -4.46 18.11 27.08
CA GLU A 251 -4.85 18.20 28.50
C GLU A 251 -5.99 19.21 28.71
N ALA A 252 -6.16 20.20 27.83
CA ALA A 252 -7.24 21.18 27.88
C ALA A 252 -8.61 20.70 27.33
N LEU A 253 -8.66 19.60 26.55
CA LEU A 253 -9.91 19.02 26.01
C LEU A 253 -10.84 18.40 27.06
#